data_AF-A0A543DB53-F1
#
_entry.id   AF-A0A543DB53-F1
#
_cell.length_a   1.000
_cell.length_b   1.000
_cell.length_c   1.000
_cell.angle_alpha   90.00
_cell.angle_beta   90.00
_cell.angle_gamma   90.00
#
_symmetry.space_group_name_H-M   'P 1'
#
loop_
_entity.id
_entity.type
_entity.pdbx_description
1 polymer ?
#
loop_
_entity_poly.entity_id
_entity_poly.type
_entity_poly.pdbx_seq_one_letter_code
_entity_poly.pdbx_strand_id
1 'polypeptide(L)'
;MIDNPFDAFVGSRKPVPMYDAAEEGKAFAYLLWGDGVKFEGAPGTGSRRKVTVRGRTGWVLASALDGTSLLEFYFIDVGQGDGVLVKTPSFQHILIDGGFPRDKQPSGKSAADFIDWKFVKDYGLSSVELDALISSHNDEDHYGGLSDLLGVDVTEELDADAIHVDRFYHAGVSWWTVGGKRSLGEVVEHDGERYLVDLLDDRDSALQGLDAASTRPLQGEWAKFIRRVADTTTADGGHCEFARLSDETPWLPGFDPDASDVSIRVLAPIEAEVQGRAALRNLGRSELNTNGHSILLRVDYGRTRTLLTGDLNKGAQQDILHAMAGSLLELQCDVAKACHHGSADVSLAFLQAMAPSATIISSGDAEGHDHPRPAIVAASGATGHLTVVKDEIVTPLVYSTELARSYAVGKLDRIEVPGGAAVEGDDLARTTLHYRTTKAGDLRPKKGSRKARGAYVVSGLVYGLVNVRTDGETLLAATLDEKNAEWSVRTFPARF
;
A
#
# COMPACT_ATOMS: atom_id res chain seq x y z
N MET A 1 -2.87 15.35 14.76
CA MET A 1 -3.84 15.50 13.65
C MET A 1 -3.41 16.68 12.80
N ILE A 2 -3.10 16.42 11.53
CA ILE A 2 -2.79 17.45 10.55
C ILE A 2 -4.08 18.19 10.18
N ASP A 3 -4.05 19.52 10.20
CA ASP A 3 -5.13 20.32 9.60
C ASP A 3 -5.15 20.13 8.08
N ASN A 4 -6.35 19.92 7.51
CA ASN A 4 -6.52 19.83 6.06
C ASN A 4 -5.88 21.05 5.35
N PRO A 5 -4.88 20.86 4.48
CA PRO A 5 -4.13 21.96 3.87
C PRO A 5 -4.79 22.51 2.59
N PHE A 6 -5.97 22.02 2.21
CA PHE A 6 -6.63 22.34 0.95
C PHE A 6 -7.80 23.32 1.09
N ASP A 7 -7.95 24.22 0.10
CA ASP A 7 -9.03 25.22 0.06
C ASP A 7 -10.34 24.65 -0.49
N ALA A 8 -10.26 23.64 -1.38
CA ALA A 8 -11.41 22.98 -1.99
C ALA A 8 -11.04 21.57 -2.48
N PHE A 9 -12.05 20.81 -2.92
CA PHE A 9 -11.88 19.47 -3.48
C PHE A 9 -12.64 19.30 -4.79
N VAL A 10 -12.14 18.43 -5.66
CA VAL A 10 -12.82 18.07 -6.90
C VAL A 10 -14.10 17.27 -6.62
N GLY A 11 -15.27 17.77 -7.03
CA GLY A 11 -16.57 17.09 -6.80
C GLY A 11 -16.99 16.13 -7.91
N SER A 12 -16.36 16.19 -9.08
CA SER A 12 -16.69 15.32 -10.21
C SER A 12 -16.13 13.91 -10.05
N ARG A 13 -17.00 12.90 -10.23
CA ARG A 13 -16.63 11.47 -10.30
C ARG A 13 -15.97 11.07 -11.64
N LYS A 14 -15.91 11.98 -12.60
CA LYS A 14 -15.15 11.83 -13.86
C LYS A 14 -13.86 12.64 -13.79
N PRO A 15 -12.78 12.23 -14.48
CA PRO A 15 -11.54 12.98 -14.51
C PRO A 15 -11.76 14.43 -14.94
N VAL A 16 -11.22 15.38 -14.17
CA VAL A 16 -11.38 16.83 -14.42
C VAL A 16 -10.11 17.37 -15.06
N PRO A 17 -10.18 17.98 -16.26
CA PRO A 17 -9.01 18.52 -16.92
C PRO A 17 -8.44 19.74 -16.18
N MET A 18 -7.11 19.77 -16.11
CA MET A 18 -6.31 20.89 -15.65
C MET A 18 -5.59 21.52 -16.85
N TYR A 19 -5.75 22.83 -17.01
CA TYR A 19 -5.34 23.59 -18.19
C TYR A 19 -4.15 24.50 -17.89
N ASP A 20 -3.31 24.73 -18.90
CA ASP A 20 -2.14 25.63 -18.82
C ASP A 20 -2.52 27.12 -18.82
N ALA A 21 -3.73 27.48 -19.27
CA ALA A 21 -4.25 28.84 -19.31
C ALA A 21 -5.72 28.95 -18.88
N ALA A 22 -6.12 30.18 -18.52
CA ALA A 22 -7.42 30.50 -17.93
C ALA A 22 -8.63 30.32 -18.88
N GLU A 23 -8.45 30.44 -20.20
CA GLU A 23 -9.55 30.40 -21.18
C GLU A 23 -9.24 29.40 -22.32
N GLU A 24 -8.34 29.75 -23.24
CA GLU A 24 -7.97 28.93 -24.41
C GLU A 24 -6.75 28.01 -24.17
N GLY A 25 -6.66 27.46 -22.96
CA GLY A 25 -5.56 26.56 -22.57
C GLY A 25 -5.74 25.11 -23.01
N LYS A 26 -4.63 24.39 -23.17
CA LYS A 26 -4.60 22.94 -23.41
C LYS A 26 -4.62 22.19 -22.07
N ALA A 27 -5.41 21.13 -21.98
CA ALA A 27 -5.35 20.23 -20.84
C ALA A 27 -3.99 19.51 -20.80
N PHE A 28 -3.31 19.55 -19.66
CA PHE A 28 -2.00 18.92 -19.47
C PHE A 28 -1.97 17.88 -18.34
N ALA A 29 -3.03 17.83 -17.52
CA ALA A 29 -3.23 16.83 -16.47
C ALA A 29 -4.72 16.64 -16.19
N TYR A 30 -5.07 15.55 -15.52
CA TYR A 30 -6.43 15.27 -15.09
C TYR A 30 -6.47 14.95 -13.59
N LEU A 31 -7.42 15.59 -12.90
CA LEU A 31 -7.68 15.44 -11.48
C LEU A 31 -8.76 14.38 -11.24
N LEU A 32 -8.64 13.66 -10.13
CA LEU A 32 -9.60 12.67 -9.66
C LEU A 32 -10.60 13.29 -8.68
N TRP A 33 -11.74 12.62 -8.53
CA TRP A 33 -12.73 12.91 -7.50
C TRP A 33 -12.09 12.94 -6.10
N GLY A 34 -12.32 14.01 -5.35
CA GLY A 34 -11.74 14.21 -4.02
C GLY A 34 -10.28 14.69 -4.03
N ASP A 35 -9.67 14.97 -5.18
CA ASP A 35 -8.37 15.66 -5.19
C ASP A 35 -8.52 17.03 -4.50
N GLY A 36 -7.72 17.25 -3.47
CA GLY A 36 -7.60 18.54 -2.79
C GLY A 36 -6.86 19.54 -3.66
N VAL A 37 -7.28 20.80 -3.61
CA VAL A 37 -6.67 21.88 -4.39
C VAL A 37 -6.35 23.08 -3.49
N LYS A 38 -5.24 23.75 -3.76
CA LYS A 38 -4.89 25.04 -3.16
C LYS A 38 -5.16 26.16 -4.16
N PHE A 39 -5.78 27.24 -3.73
CA PHE A 39 -6.08 28.39 -4.58
C PHE A 39 -4.89 29.31 -4.73
N GLU A 40 -4.62 29.71 -5.97
CA GLU A 40 -3.56 30.66 -6.30
C GLU A 40 -4.15 32.04 -6.55
N GLY A 41 -3.84 33.00 -5.66
CA GLY A 41 -4.25 34.40 -5.78
C GLY A 41 -5.77 34.65 -5.69
N ALA A 42 -6.21 35.86 -6.04
CA ALA A 42 -7.62 36.26 -5.97
C ALA A 42 -8.48 35.52 -7.03
N PRO A 43 -9.78 35.27 -6.75
CA PRO A 43 -10.70 34.68 -7.73
C PRO A 43 -10.65 35.44 -9.05
N GLY A 44 -10.31 34.73 -10.13
CA GLY A 44 -10.32 35.31 -11.47
C GLY A 44 -11.74 35.67 -11.90
N THR A 45 -11.87 36.52 -12.91
CA THR A 45 -13.17 36.87 -13.52
C THR A 45 -13.68 35.84 -14.52
N GLY A 46 -12.88 34.81 -14.84
CA GLY A 46 -13.21 33.73 -15.76
C GLY A 46 -13.87 32.52 -15.08
N SER A 47 -14.28 31.53 -15.88
CA SER A 47 -14.90 30.28 -15.39
C SER A 47 -13.91 29.30 -14.75
N ARG A 48 -12.60 29.54 -14.92
CA ARG A 48 -11.53 28.73 -14.32
C ARG A 48 -10.86 29.45 -13.14
N ARG A 49 -10.54 28.67 -12.11
CA ARG A 49 -9.73 29.06 -10.95
C ARG A 49 -8.30 28.58 -11.15
N LYS A 50 -7.32 29.44 -10.83
CA LYS A 50 -5.92 29.04 -10.77
C LYS A 50 -5.68 28.26 -9.48
N VAL A 51 -5.11 27.08 -9.58
CA VAL A 51 -4.92 26.16 -8.46
C VAL A 51 -3.56 25.47 -8.52
N THR A 52 -3.08 25.03 -7.36
CA THR A 52 -1.96 24.10 -7.21
C THR A 52 -2.47 22.77 -6.69
N VAL A 53 -2.11 21.68 -7.37
CA VAL A 53 -2.52 20.30 -7.09
C VAL A 53 -1.36 19.37 -7.42
N ARG A 54 -1.00 18.40 -6.56
CA ARG A 54 0.09 17.43 -6.83
C ARG A 54 1.41 18.09 -7.24
N GLY A 55 1.75 19.23 -6.62
CA GLY A 55 2.93 20.04 -6.92
C GLY A 55 2.92 20.76 -8.27
N ARG A 56 1.77 20.80 -8.98
CA ARG A 56 1.63 21.45 -10.29
C ARG A 56 0.62 22.59 -10.20
N THR A 57 0.95 23.71 -10.85
CA THR A 57 0.06 24.88 -10.94
C THR A 57 -0.59 24.96 -12.31
N GLY A 58 -1.89 25.28 -12.34
CA GLY A 58 -2.68 25.34 -13.56
C GLY A 58 -4.08 25.88 -13.31
N TRP A 59 -5.00 25.64 -14.23
CA TRP A 59 -6.35 26.19 -14.22
C TRP A 59 -7.40 25.09 -14.28
N VAL A 60 -8.40 25.13 -13.41
CA VAL A 60 -9.50 24.15 -13.33
C VAL A 60 -10.83 24.89 -13.36
N LEU A 61 -11.87 24.32 -13.97
CA LEU A 61 -13.22 24.91 -13.92
C LEU A 61 -13.67 25.06 -12.46
N ALA A 62 -14.06 26.27 -12.07
CA ALA A 62 -14.45 26.55 -10.69
C ALA A 62 -15.68 25.71 -10.26
N SER A 63 -16.58 25.42 -11.20
CA SER A 63 -17.75 24.57 -10.98
C SER A 63 -17.43 23.10 -10.74
N ALA A 64 -16.18 22.66 -10.91
CA ALA A 64 -15.75 21.30 -10.60
C ALA A 64 -15.17 21.17 -9.17
N LEU A 65 -15.02 22.29 -8.45
CA LEU A 65 -14.40 22.40 -7.13
C LEU A 65 -15.46 22.52 -6.02
N ASP A 66 -16.53 21.73 -6.14
CA ASP A 66 -17.67 21.65 -5.22
C ASP A 66 -17.67 20.37 -4.37
N GLY A 67 -16.54 19.66 -4.35
CA GLY A 67 -16.37 18.40 -3.63
C GLY A 67 -16.03 18.56 -2.16
N THR A 68 -15.85 17.40 -1.50
CA THR A 68 -15.42 17.29 -0.11
C THR A 68 -14.21 16.36 0.00
N SER A 69 -13.57 16.37 1.16
CA SER A 69 -12.59 15.37 1.57
C SER A 69 -13.25 13.98 1.60
N LEU A 70 -12.60 12.98 1.01
CA LEU A 70 -13.12 11.60 0.90
C LEU A 70 -12.34 10.64 1.81
N LEU A 71 -12.89 9.43 2.00
CA LEU A 71 -12.10 8.27 2.41
C LEU A 71 -11.37 7.74 1.17
N GLU A 72 -10.05 7.63 1.27
CA GLU A 72 -9.17 7.32 0.15
C GLU A 72 -8.21 6.19 0.53
N PHE A 73 -8.11 5.19 -0.34
CA PHE A 73 -7.13 4.12 -0.26
C PHE A 73 -6.22 4.20 -1.48
N TYR A 74 -4.93 4.21 -1.22
CA TYR A 74 -3.87 4.20 -2.21
C TYR A 74 -3.16 2.86 -2.13
N PHE A 75 -3.48 1.94 -3.05
CA PHE A 75 -2.77 0.67 -3.16
C PHE A 75 -1.53 0.88 -4.04
N ILE A 76 -0.37 0.88 -3.39
CA ILE A 76 0.91 1.28 -3.95
C ILE A 76 1.59 0.05 -4.55
N ASP A 77 2.10 0.17 -5.76
CA ASP A 77 3.02 -0.80 -6.33
C ASP A 77 4.37 -0.72 -5.62
N VAL A 78 4.60 -1.66 -4.72
CA VAL A 78 5.84 -1.77 -3.95
C VAL A 78 6.69 -2.95 -4.43
N GLY A 79 6.49 -3.39 -5.68
CA GLY A 79 7.07 -4.64 -6.15
C GLY A 79 6.44 -5.83 -5.44
N GLN A 80 7.27 -6.62 -4.76
CA GLN A 80 6.80 -7.70 -3.90
C GLN A 80 6.37 -7.12 -2.55
N GLY A 81 5.22 -7.56 -2.05
CA GLY A 81 4.67 -7.07 -0.80
C GLY A 81 3.34 -6.32 -0.94
N ASP A 82 2.94 -5.73 0.17
CA ASP A 82 1.79 -4.85 0.27
C ASP A 82 2.23 -3.43 0.67
N GLY A 83 1.47 -2.43 0.21
CA GLY A 83 1.62 -1.05 0.64
C GLY A 83 0.32 -0.30 0.40
N VAL A 84 -0.31 0.17 1.48
CA VAL A 84 -1.60 0.87 1.43
C VAL A 84 -1.56 2.11 2.31
N LEU A 85 -1.74 3.29 1.71
CA LEU A 85 -2.06 4.49 2.46
C LEU A 85 -3.58 4.67 2.51
N VAL A 86 -4.14 4.76 3.72
CA VAL A 86 -5.52 5.17 3.95
C VAL A 86 -5.51 6.62 4.42
N LYS A 87 -6.33 7.46 3.80
CA LYS A 87 -6.59 8.82 4.26
C LYS A 87 -8.08 8.99 4.51
N THR A 88 -8.45 9.43 5.71
CA THR A 88 -9.86 9.61 6.11
C THR A 88 -10.42 10.94 5.61
N PRO A 89 -11.77 11.12 5.62
CA PRO A 89 -12.38 12.43 5.38
C PRO A 89 -11.91 13.50 6.37
N SER A 90 -11.65 13.12 7.63
CA SER A 90 -11.08 13.95 8.70
C SER A 90 -9.58 14.25 8.52
N PHE A 91 -8.97 13.80 7.42
CA PHE A 91 -7.57 14.04 7.08
C PHE A 91 -6.55 13.34 7.99
N GLN A 92 -6.93 12.19 8.54
CA GLN A 92 -6.02 11.29 9.25
C GLN A 92 -5.38 10.30 8.27
N HIS A 93 -4.16 9.85 8.56
CA HIS A 93 -3.36 8.98 7.68
C HIS A 93 -2.93 7.70 8.38
N ILE A 94 -3.22 6.59 7.74
CA ILE A 94 -2.85 5.25 8.20
C ILE A 94 -2.05 4.58 7.10
N LEU A 95 -0.80 4.25 7.37
CA LEU A 95 0.06 3.51 6.45
C LEU A 95 0.13 2.04 6.87
N ILE A 96 -0.23 1.14 5.96
CA ILE A 96 -0.28 -0.30 6.19
C ILE A 96 0.67 -0.97 5.20
N ASP A 97 1.72 -1.58 5.73
CA ASP A 97 2.81 -2.19 4.97
C ASP A 97 3.50 -1.22 3.98
N GLY A 98 4.64 -1.63 3.41
CA GLY A 98 5.43 -0.78 2.53
C GLY A 98 6.32 -1.47 1.50
N GLY A 99 6.19 -2.78 1.30
CA GLY A 99 7.07 -3.54 0.41
C GLY A 99 8.46 -3.81 1.00
N PHE A 100 9.34 -4.34 0.15
CA PHE A 100 10.77 -4.45 0.47
C PHE A 100 11.46 -3.08 0.60
N PRO A 101 12.63 -3.03 1.27
CA PRO A 101 13.50 -1.85 1.23
C PRO A 101 13.96 -1.51 -0.20
N ARG A 102 14.17 -0.22 -0.50
CA ARG A 102 14.52 0.30 -1.84
C ARG A 102 15.69 -0.43 -2.48
N ASP A 103 16.75 -0.70 -1.72
CA ASP A 103 17.99 -1.30 -2.20
C ASP A 103 17.82 -2.76 -2.67
N LYS A 104 16.74 -3.41 -2.25
CA LYS A 104 16.33 -4.76 -2.66
C LYS A 104 15.32 -4.77 -3.80
N GLN A 105 14.82 -3.60 -4.20
CA GLN A 105 13.85 -3.49 -5.28
C GLN A 105 14.51 -3.12 -6.62
N PRO A 106 14.16 -3.79 -7.73
CA PRO A 106 14.60 -3.37 -9.07
C PRO A 106 14.18 -1.94 -9.43
N SER A 107 13.11 -1.45 -8.81
CA SER A 107 12.60 -0.09 -8.94
C SER A 107 13.42 0.97 -8.20
N GLY A 108 14.17 0.56 -7.17
CA GLY A 108 14.83 1.47 -6.22
C GLY A 108 13.83 2.24 -5.35
N LYS A 109 12.64 1.69 -5.11
CA LYS A 109 11.42 2.46 -4.85
C LYS A 109 10.43 1.64 -4.01
N SER A 110 9.96 2.16 -2.89
CA SER A 110 9.05 1.52 -1.93
C SER A 110 7.87 2.42 -1.55
N ALA A 111 7.02 2.03 -0.59
CA ALA A 111 5.95 2.90 -0.13
C ALA A 111 6.47 4.24 0.43
N ALA A 112 7.67 4.26 1.03
CA ALA A 112 8.28 5.47 1.58
C ALA A 112 8.31 6.63 0.58
N ASP A 113 8.67 6.35 -0.68
CA ASP A 113 8.72 7.35 -1.75
C ASP A 113 7.36 7.93 -2.10
N PHE A 114 6.32 7.09 -2.09
CA PHE A 114 4.96 7.56 -2.33
C PHE A 114 4.47 8.45 -1.19
N ILE A 115 4.76 8.07 0.06
CA ILE A 115 4.37 8.84 1.24
C ILE A 115 5.08 10.19 1.26
N ASP A 116 6.39 10.20 1.06
CA ASP A 116 7.17 11.43 0.96
C ASP A 116 6.63 12.36 -0.14
N TRP A 117 6.41 11.84 -1.34
CA TRP A 117 5.78 12.61 -2.42
C TRP A 117 4.39 13.12 -2.05
N LYS A 118 3.57 12.29 -1.39
CA LYS A 118 2.19 12.61 -1.04
C LYS A 118 2.12 13.77 -0.03
N PHE A 119 2.97 13.76 0.98
CA PHE A 119 2.98 14.83 1.98
C PHE A 119 3.71 16.07 1.46
N VAL A 120 4.88 15.91 0.86
CA VAL A 120 5.71 17.05 0.49
C VAL A 120 5.26 17.71 -0.80
N LYS A 121 5.06 16.94 -1.87
CA LYS A 121 4.70 17.51 -3.18
C LYS A 121 3.20 17.70 -3.35
N ASP A 122 2.39 16.74 -2.93
CA ASP A 122 0.93 16.84 -3.11
C ASP A 122 0.29 17.73 -2.05
N TYR A 123 0.51 17.45 -0.76
CA TYR A 123 -0.04 18.27 0.31
C TYR A 123 0.73 19.57 0.54
N GLY A 124 1.98 19.67 0.09
CA GLY A 124 2.81 20.86 0.30
C GLY A 124 3.17 21.06 1.77
N LEU A 125 3.38 19.98 2.50
CA LEU A 125 3.80 19.96 3.90
C LEU A 125 5.31 19.70 4.00
N SER A 126 5.94 20.09 5.10
CA SER A 126 7.36 19.83 5.36
C SER A 126 7.60 18.50 6.09
N SER A 127 6.59 18.00 6.81
CA SER A 127 6.65 16.77 7.60
C SER A 127 5.65 15.73 7.08
N VAL A 128 6.00 14.46 7.26
CA VAL A 128 5.05 13.35 7.22
C VAL A 128 4.51 13.15 8.63
N GLU A 129 3.20 13.10 8.79
CA GLU A 129 2.58 12.72 10.06
C GLU A 129 1.57 11.60 9.81
N LEU A 130 1.73 10.49 10.52
CA LEU A 130 0.87 9.32 10.42
C LEU A 130 0.19 9.09 11.77
N ASP A 131 -1.15 9.07 11.78
CA ASP A 131 -1.94 8.69 12.95
C ASP A 131 -1.70 7.21 13.33
N ALA A 132 -1.42 6.37 12.33
CA ALA A 132 -1.05 4.98 12.54
C ALA A 132 -0.11 4.43 11.46
N LEU A 133 0.86 3.65 11.89
CA LEU A 133 1.72 2.80 11.06
C LEU A 133 1.43 1.34 11.41
N ILE A 134 1.12 0.51 10.41
CA ILE A 134 0.71 -0.88 10.64
C ILE A 134 1.62 -1.82 9.84
N SER A 135 2.22 -2.79 10.51
CA SER A 135 2.86 -3.94 9.87
C SER A 135 1.92 -5.14 10.01
N SER A 136 1.34 -5.61 8.90
CA SER A 136 0.38 -6.71 8.93
C SER A 136 0.97 -7.97 9.54
N HIS A 137 2.25 -8.24 9.29
CA HIS A 137 3.08 -9.27 9.91
C HIS A 137 4.58 -8.93 9.80
N ASN A 138 5.46 -9.86 10.19
CA ASN A 138 6.90 -9.64 10.38
C ASN A 138 7.80 -10.11 9.23
N ASP A 139 7.29 -10.18 7.99
CA ASP A 139 8.10 -10.43 6.80
C ASP A 139 8.53 -9.14 6.09
N GLU A 140 9.73 -9.17 5.49
CA GLU A 140 10.46 -7.98 5.07
C GLU A 140 9.84 -7.27 3.86
N ASP A 141 9.09 -7.99 3.02
CA ASP A 141 8.27 -7.41 1.96
C ASP A 141 7.03 -6.69 2.48
N HIS A 142 6.80 -6.64 3.80
CA HIS A 142 5.72 -5.84 4.38
C HIS A 142 6.28 -4.66 5.15
N TYR A 143 7.23 -4.86 6.06
CA TYR A 143 7.75 -3.76 6.87
C TYR A 143 8.95 -3.02 6.24
N GLY A 144 9.54 -3.54 5.15
CA GLY A 144 10.78 -3.02 4.58
C GLY A 144 10.71 -1.56 4.18
N GLY A 145 9.72 -1.18 3.38
CA GLY A 145 9.49 0.23 3.00
C GLY A 145 9.02 1.10 4.16
N LEU A 146 8.37 0.54 5.18
CA LEU A 146 8.10 1.26 6.43
C LEU A 146 9.41 1.60 7.15
N SER A 147 10.35 0.65 7.17
CA SER A 147 11.68 0.83 7.75
C SER A 147 12.47 1.91 7.01
N ASP A 148 12.36 2.00 5.68
CA ASP A 148 12.99 3.06 4.88
C ASP A 148 12.41 4.43 5.24
N LEU A 149 11.08 4.53 5.41
CA LEU A 149 10.43 5.77 5.79
C LEU A 149 10.94 6.31 7.15
N LEU A 150 11.22 5.41 8.11
CA LEU A 150 11.71 5.78 9.45
C LEU A 150 13.24 5.86 9.55
N GLY A 151 13.97 5.47 8.51
CA GLY A 151 15.43 5.34 8.54
C GLY A 151 16.14 6.68 8.37
N VAL A 152 16.72 7.21 9.45
CA VAL A 152 17.55 8.43 9.41
C VAL A 152 18.75 8.32 8.46
N ASP A 153 19.32 7.12 8.30
CA ASP A 153 20.43 6.84 7.38
C ASP A 153 20.02 6.81 5.88
N VAL A 154 18.73 6.97 5.59
CA VAL A 154 18.13 6.98 4.23
C VAL A 154 17.50 8.36 3.90
N THR A 155 17.64 9.35 4.80
CA THR A 155 17.02 10.69 4.69
C THR A 155 17.60 11.58 3.60
N GLU A 156 18.77 11.25 3.03
CA GLU A 156 19.25 11.97 1.84
C GLU A 156 18.35 11.75 0.61
N GLU A 157 17.43 10.78 0.67
CA GLU A 157 16.51 10.44 -0.42
C GLU A 157 15.07 10.98 -0.25
N LEU A 158 14.68 11.39 0.96
CA LEU A 158 13.35 11.92 1.24
C LEU A 158 13.34 13.46 1.18
N ASP A 159 12.28 14.04 0.62
CA ASP A 159 12.09 15.50 0.62
C ASP A 159 11.56 16.03 1.97
N ALA A 160 11.00 15.17 2.83
CA ALA A 160 10.43 15.55 4.13
C ALA A 160 11.50 15.86 5.18
N ASP A 161 11.29 16.96 5.92
CA ASP A 161 12.18 17.41 7.01
C ASP A 161 12.08 16.52 8.26
N ALA A 162 10.91 15.91 8.48
CA ALA A 162 10.63 15.07 9.64
C ALA A 162 9.52 14.05 9.35
N ILE A 163 9.59 12.91 10.06
CA ILE A 163 8.59 11.85 10.02
C ILE A 163 8.07 11.65 11.44
N HIS A 164 6.77 11.79 11.62
CA HIS A 164 6.08 11.60 12.88
C HIS A 164 5.07 10.45 12.78
N VAL A 165 5.04 9.60 13.80
CA VAL A 165 4.11 8.48 13.90
C VAL A 165 3.52 8.45 15.30
N ASP A 166 2.20 8.55 15.40
CA ASP A 166 1.51 8.54 16.68
C ASP A 166 1.48 7.12 17.28
N ARG A 167 1.12 6.14 16.45
CA ARG A 167 0.98 4.74 16.88
C ARG A 167 1.50 3.74 15.87
N PHE A 168 2.11 2.68 16.36
CA PHE A 168 2.52 1.52 15.60
C PHE A 168 1.75 0.27 16.03
N TYR A 169 1.20 -0.43 15.04
CA TYR A 169 0.43 -1.65 15.23
C TYR A 169 1.05 -2.84 14.51
N HIS A 170 0.97 -4.02 15.12
CA HIS A 170 1.46 -5.28 14.55
C HIS A 170 0.71 -6.50 15.09
N ALA A 171 0.91 -7.66 14.45
CA ALA A 171 0.22 -8.92 14.79
C ALA A 171 0.78 -9.67 16.02
N GLY A 172 1.80 -9.12 16.68
CA GLY A 172 2.50 -9.79 17.80
C GLY A 172 3.57 -10.81 17.41
N VAL A 173 3.36 -11.58 16.34
CA VAL A 173 4.39 -12.53 15.84
C VAL A 173 5.67 -11.77 15.49
N SER A 174 6.82 -12.31 15.91
CA SER A 174 8.12 -11.65 15.78
C SER A 174 9.23 -12.65 15.51
N TRP A 175 10.36 -12.16 14.98
CA TRP A 175 11.59 -12.93 14.85
C TRP A 175 12.45 -12.80 16.10
N TRP A 176 12.61 -13.92 16.81
CA TRP A 176 13.40 -14.03 18.03
C TRP A 176 14.67 -14.85 17.80
N THR A 177 15.68 -14.62 18.64
CA THR A 177 16.85 -15.51 18.75
C THR A 177 16.62 -16.51 19.88
N VAL A 178 16.42 -17.78 19.54
CA VAL A 178 16.28 -18.88 20.50
C VAL A 178 17.39 -19.90 20.27
N GLY A 179 18.22 -20.15 21.28
CA GLY A 179 19.37 -21.05 21.15
C GLY A 179 20.37 -20.63 20.06
N GLY A 180 20.49 -19.32 19.80
CA GLY A 180 21.35 -18.76 18.76
C GLY A 180 20.82 -18.87 17.33
N LYS A 181 19.55 -19.29 17.14
CA LYS A 181 18.91 -19.42 15.82
C LYS A 181 17.64 -18.58 15.73
N ARG A 182 17.28 -18.22 14.50
CA ARG A 182 15.99 -17.58 14.19
C ARG A 182 14.83 -18.50 14.57
N SER A 183 13.86 -17.98 15.32
CA SER A 183 12.63 -18.67 15.70
C SER A 183 11.47 -17.69 15.80
N LEU A 184 10.24 -18.20 15.75
CA LEU A 184 9.02 -17.47 16.12
C LEU A 184 8.71 -17.57 17.63
N GLY A 185 9.70 -18.04 18.41
CA GLY A 185 9.60 -18.17 19.87
C GLY A 185 9.18 -19.56 20.33
N GLU A 186 8.64 -19.61 21.53
CA GLU A 186 8.14 -20.79 22.21
C GLU A 186 6.83 -21.30 21.59
N VAL A 187 6.73 -22.63 21.46
CA VAL A 187 5.52 -23.32 21.03
C VAL A 187 5.02 -24.19 22.17
N VAL A 188 3.77 -24.00 22.57
CA VAL A 188 3.10 -24.78 23.62
C VAL A 188 2.01 -25.64 23.01
N GLU A 189 1.89 -26.89 23.48
CA GLU A 189 0.75 -27.76 23.14
C GLU A 189 -0.35 -27.60 24.19
N HIS A 190 -1.59 -27.39 23.73
CA HIS A 190 -2.77 -27.24 24.57
C HIS A 190 -3.99 -27.82 23.84
N ASP A 191 -4.73 -28.71 24.51
CA ASP A 191 -5.91 -29.39 23.97
C ASP A 191 -5.74 -30.04 22.58
N GLY A 192 -4.53 -30.59 22.33
CA GLY A 192 -4.19 -31.26 21.08
C GLY A 192 -3.81 -30.33 19.92
N GLU A 193 -3.82 -29.02 20.16
CA GLU A 193 -3.37 -27.99 19.23
C GLU A 193 -2.06 -27.36 19.72
N ARG A 194 -1.34 -26.68 18.84
CA ARG A 194 -0.07 -26.01 19.17
C ARG A 194 -0.22 -24.52 19.01
N TYR A 195 0.46 -23.75 19.85
CA TYR A 195 0.34 -22.29 19.91
C TYR A 195 1.69 -21.60 20.06
N LEU A 196 1.87 -20.47 19.38
CA LEU A 196 2.92 -19.49 19.62
C LEU A 196 2.51 -18.63 20.82
N VAL A 197 3.40 -18.52 21.81
CA VAL A 197 3.10 -17.79 23.06
C VAL A 197 4.06 -16.62 23.33
N ASP A 198 5.12 -16.50 22.55
CA ASP A 198 6.05 -15.36 22.60
C ASP A 198 5.61 -14.29 21.60
N LEU A 199 4.56 -13.57 21.98
CA LEU A 199 4.06 -12.44 21.24
C LEU A 199 4.72 -11.16 21.76
N LEU A 200 5.02 -10.25 20.84
CA LEU A 200 5.38 -8.89 21.17
C LEU A 200 4.07 -8.12 21.46
N ASP A 201 3.98 -7.37 22.56
CA ASP A 201 2.72 -6.78 23.00
C ASP A 201 2.69 -5.26 22.87
N ASP A 202 3.56 -4.58 23.63
CA ASP A 202 3.64 -3.14 23.74
C ASP A 202 5.08 -2.62 23.62
N ARG A 203 5.26 -1.30 23.86
CA ARG A 203 6.54 -0.63 23.68
C ARG A 203 7.58 -1.13 24.68
N ASP A 204 7.18 -1.46 25.90
CA ASP A 204 8.09 -1.96 26.93
C ASP A 204 8.58 -3.36 26.56
N SER A 205 7.67 -4.22 26.08
CA SER A 205 8.03 -5.54 25.55
C SER A 205 8.96 -5.44 24.33
N ALA A 206 8.78 -4.43 23.47
CA ALA A 206 9.66 -4.16 22.34
C ALA A 206 11.05 -3.73 22.79
N LEU A 207 11.14 -2.80 23.74
CA LEU A 207 12.42 -2.36 24.31
C LEU A 207 13.16 -3.50 24.99
N GLN A 208 12.45 -4.37 25.73
CA GLN A 208 13.02 -5.57 26.33
C GLN A 208 13.50 -6.55 25.25
N GLY A 209 12.72 -6.75 24.19
CA GLY A 209 13.11 -7.59 23.06
C GLY A 209 14.35 -7.08 22.32
N LEU A 210 14.54 -5.76 22.24
CA LEU A 210 15.69 -5.13 21.61
C LEU A 210 16.97 -5.17 22.46
N ASP A 211 16.86 -5.45 23.75
CA ASP A 211 18.03 -5.60 24.62
C ASP A 211 18.78 -6.89 24.28
N ALA A 212 20.06 -6.76 23.92
CA ALA A 212 20.94 -7.90 23.65
C ALA A 212 21.14 -8.83 24.87
N ALA A 213 20.89 -8.33 26.08
CA ALA A 213 20.89 -9.13 27.31
C ALA A 213 19.57 -9.88 27.57
N SER A 214 18.54 -9.66 26.75
CA SER A 214 17.29 -10.41 26.82
C SER A 214 17.55 -11.91 26.67
N THR A 215 16.74 -12.73 27.36
CA THR A 215 16.79 -14.19 27.22
C THR A 215 16.39 -14.66 25.83
N ARG A 216 15.60 -13.84 25.11
CA ARG A 216 15.11 -14.06 23.76
C ARG A 216 15.11 -12.72 23.03
N PRO A 217 16.26 -12.21 22.57
CA PRO A 217 16.31 -10.93 21.88
C PRO A 217 15.66 -11.04 20.49
N LEU A 218 15.04 -9.96 20.05
CA LEU A 218 14.58 -9.78 18.67
C LEU A 218 15.76 -9.92 17.71
N GLN A 219 15.49 -10.41 16.50
CA GLN A 219 16.52 -10.79 15.56
C GLN A 219 16.44 -10.05 14.21
N GLY A 220 17.61 -9.73 13.67
CA GLY A 220 17.78 -9.41 12.25
C GLY A 220 17.18 -8.05 11.85
N GLU A 221 16.72 -7.95 10.61
CA GLU A 221 16.14 -6.71 10.08
C GLU A 221 14.83 -6.32 10.80
N TRP A 222 14.07 -7.30 11.31
CA TRP A 222 12.90 -7.03 12.14
C TRP A 222 13.28 -6.29 13.42
N ALA A 223 14.33 -6.71 14.13
CA ALA A 223 14.80 -6.00 15.31
C ALA A 223 15.24 -4.55 15.00
N LYS A 224 15.92 -4.34 13.86
CA LYS A 224 16.30 -2.99 13.43
C LYS A 224 15.09 -2.12 13.11
N PHE A 225 14.08 -2.68 12.46
CA PHE A 225 12.83 -1.98 12.19
C PHE A 225 12.11 -1.60 13.49
N ILE A 226 11.93 -2.53 14.43
CA ILE A 226 11.31 -2.24 15.73
C ILE A 226 12.11 -1.18 16.51
N ARG A 227 13.44 -1.17 16.41
CA ARG A 227 14.28 -0.09 16.96
C ARG A 227 13.93 1.27 16.33
N ARG A 228 13.85 1.36 15.00
CA ARG A 228 13.48 2.59 14.27
C ARG A 228 12.10 3.10 14.70
N VAL A 229 11.11 2.22 14.80
CA VAL A 229 9.77 2.58 15.31
C VAL A 229 9.86 3.14 16.74
N ALA A 230 10.62 2.47 17.62
CA ALA A 230 10.71 2.87 19.03
C ALA A 230 11.43 4.22 19.25
N ASP A 231 12.27 4.59 18.30
CA ASP A 231 13.02 5.85 18.27
C ASP A 231 12.23 6.97 17.55
N THR A 232 11.12 6.64 16.87
CA THR A 232 10.24 7.60 16.19
C THR A 232 9.42 8.41 17.20
N THR A 233 9.28 9.71 16.91
CA THR A 233 8.54 10.64 17.76
C THR A 233 7.17 10.99 17.17
N THR A 234 6.25 11.36 18.05
CA THR A 234 4.99 12.01 17.66
C THR A 234 5.23 13.48 17.33
N ALA A 235 4.28 14.13 16.67
CA ALA A 235 4.42 15.54 16.27
C ALA A 235 4.54 16.51 17.47
N ASP A 236 3.99 16.14 18.63
CA ASP A 236 4.10 16.90 19.88
C ASP A 236 5.36 16.58 20.70
N GLY A 237 6.27 15.76 20.16
CA GLY A 237 7.55 15.41 20.78
C GLY A 237 7.49 14.24 21.77
N GLY A 238 6.35 13.54 21.84
CA GLY A 238 6.21 12.26 22.53
C GLY A 238 6.83 11.08 21.77
N HIS A 239 6.55 9.87 22.24
CA HIS A 239 7.03 8.63 21.64
C HIS A 239 5.89 7.91 20.93
N CYS A 240 6.19 7.30 19.78
CA CYS A 240 5.27 6.39 19.10
C CYS A 240 4.81 5.28 20.06
N GLU A 241 3.49 5.13 20.24
CA GLU A 241 2.90 4.04 21.03
C GLU A 241 2.92 2.73 20.24
N PHE A 242 3.05 1.60 20.93
CA PHE A 242 3.03 0.26 20.32
C PHE A 242 1.81 -0.49 20.82
N ALA A 243 1.11 -1.16 19.93
CA ALA A 243 0.06 -2.07 20.33
C ALA A 243 -0.03 -3.26 19.38
N ARG A 244 -0.09 -4.45 19.97
CA ARG A 244 -0.50 -5.67 19.27
C ARG A 244 -2.00 -5.60 18.95
N LEU A 245 -2.37 -6.03 17.73
CA LEU A 245 -3.75 -6.17 17.30
C LEU A 245 -4.16 -7.65 17.19
N SER A 246 -5.41 -7.91 17.55
CA SER A 246 -6.11 -9.20 17.43
C SER A 246 -7.62 -8.96 17.49
N ASP A 247 -8.42 -10.02 17.34
CA ASP A 247 -9.87 -9.98 17.54
C ASP A 247 -10.29 -9.59 18.98
N GLU A 248 -9.40 -9.68 19.96
CA GLU A 248 -9.59 -9.17 21.33
C GLU A 248 -9.47 -7.64 21.42
N THR A 249 -8.89 -6.98 20.41
CA THR A 249 -8.88 -5.52 20.25
C THR A 249 -9.80 -5.14 19.09
N PRO A 250 -11.14 -5.17 19.28
CA PRO A 250 -12.09 -5.24 18.17
C PRO A 250 -12.06 -4.03 17.24
N TRP A 251 -11.54 -2.89 17.70
CA TRP A 251 -11.40 -1.67 16.90
C TRP A 251 -9.97 -1.15 17.00
N LEU A 252 -9.46 -0.61 15.90
CA LEU A 252 -8.25 0.18 15.95
C LEU A 252 -8.49 1.38 16.90
N PRO A 253 -7.64 1.61 17.92
CA PRO A 253 -7.86 2.70 18.87
C PRO A 253 -8.11 4.05 18.20
N GLY A 254 -9.23 4.70 18.55
CA GLY A 254 -9.67 5.97 17.95
C GLY A 254 -10.56 5.82 16.70
N PHE A 255 -10.80 4.59 16.24
CA PHE A 255 -11.63 4.26 15.08
C PHE A 255 -12.75 3.28 15.43
N ASP A 256 -13.24 3.32 16.66
CA ASP A 256 -14.52 2.68 16.98
C ASP A 256 -15.70 3.54 16.48
N PRO A 257 -16.90 2.95 16.26
CA PRO A 257 -18.04 3.66 15.68
C PRO A 257 -18.57 4.83 16.51
N ASP A 258 -18.27 4.88 17.81
CA ASP A 258 -18.70 5.99 18.67
C ASP A 258 -17.69 7.16 18.64
N ALA A 259 -16.44 6.90 18.23
CA ALA A 259 -15.35 7.88 18.18
C ALA A 259 -15.12 8.52 16.81
N SER A 260 -15.46 7.84 15.70
CA SER A 260 -15.12 8.28 14.34
C SER A 260 -16.17 7.88 13.30
N ASP A 261 -16.40 8.74 12.31
CA ASP A 261 -17.25 8.44 11.13
C ASP A 261 -16.65 7.32 10.27
N VAL A 262 -15.33 7.16 10.30
CA VAL A 262 -14.61 6.02 9.73
C VAL A 262 -14.29 5.07 10.87
N SER A 263 -14.86 3.86 10.83
CA SER A 263 -14.56 2.83 11.81
C SER A 263 -13.66 1.74 11.23
N ILE A 264 -12.71 1.24 12.02
CA ILE A 264 -11.73 0.25 11.59
C ILE A 264 -11.76 -0.92 12.57
N ARG A 265 -12.44 -1.98 12.15
CA ARG A 265 -12.59 -3.21 12.93
C ARG A 265 -11.40 -4.14 12.71
N VAL A 266 -10.87 -4.71 13.78
CA VAL A 266 -9.88 -5.80 13.71
C VAL A 266 -10.62 -7.13 13.74
N LEU A 267 -10.37 -7.97 12.74
CA LEU A 267 -11.02 -9.28 12.59
C LEU A 267 -10.06 -10.46 12.76
N ALA A 268 -8.75 -10.23 12.61
CA ALA A 268 -7.71 -11.22 12.82
C ALA A 268 -6.38 -10.51 13.16
N PRO A 269 -5.41 -11.19 13.81
CA PRO A 269 -5.39 -12.61 14.17
C PRO A 269 -6.46 -13.04 15.17
N ILE A 270 -6.83 -14.33 15.16
CA ILE A 270 -7.68 -14.93 16.18
C ILE A 270 -6.81 -15.33 17.37
N GLU A 271 -7.00 -14.66 18.49
CA GLU A 271 -6.24 -14.87 19.72
C GLU A 271 -6.88 -15.93 20.59
N ALA A 272 -6.04 -16.75 21.21
CA ALA A 272 -6.43 -17.69 22.24
C ALA A 272 -5.71 -17.34 23.54
N GLU A 273 -6.27 -17.78 24.67
CA GLU A 273 -5.55 -17.80 25.95
C GLU A 273 -5.06 -19.22 26.23
N VAL A 274 -3.74 -19.40 26.32
CA VAL A 274 -3.11 -20.68 26.65
C VAL A 274 -2.26 -20.51 27.90
N GLN A 275 -2.62 -21.22 28.97
CA GLN A 275 -1.92 -21.17 30.26
C GLN A 275 -1.82 -19.74 30.83
N GLY A 276 -2.85 -18.91 30.65
CA GLY A 276 -2.89 -17.53 31.12
C GLY A 276 -2.05 -16.55 30.29
N ARG A 277 -1.62 -16.95 29.08
CA ARG A 277 -0.87 -16.12 28.13
C ARG A 277 -1.67 -15.98 26.84
N ALA A 278 -1.63 -14.79 26.24
CA ALA A 278 -2.04 -14.57 24.86
C ALA A 278 -1.26 -15.50 23.93
N ALA A 279 -1.96 -16.11 22.98
CA ALA A 279 -1.39 -17.14 22.14
C ALA A 279 -2.05 -17.16 20.76
N LEU A 280 -1.24 -17.46 19.73
CA LEU A 280 -1.71 -17.61 18.35
C LEU A 280 -1.49 -19.05 17.89
N ARG A 281 -2.47 -19.63 17.18
CA ARG A 281 -2.35 -21.02 16.72
C ARG A 281 -1.11 -21.22 15.85
N ASN A 282 -0.35 -22.27 16.09
CA ASN A 282 0.82 -22.61 15.28
C ASN A 282 0.41 -23.36 14.02
N LEU A 283 0.51 -22.69 12.87
CA LEU A 283 0.14 -23.19 11.55
C LEU A 283 1.23 -24.08 10.89
N GLY A 284 2.28 -24.44 11.63
CA GLY A 284 3.33 -25.35 11.18
C GLY A 284 4.67 -24.64 10.94
N ARG A 285 5.03 -24.45 9.67
CA ARG A 285 6.32 -23.83 9.31
C ARG A 285 6.27 -22.32 9.57
N SER A 286 7.42 -21.67 9.68
CA SER A 286 7.47 -20.26 10.04
C SER A 286 6.74 -19.38 9.02
N GLU A 287 6.87 -19.65 7.72
CA GLU A 287 6.24 -18.88 6.64
C GLU A 287 4.70 -18.99 6.68
N LEU A 288 4.17 -20.12 7.17
CA LEU A 288 2.72 -20.26 7.37
C LEU A 288 2.23 -19.46 8.57
N ASN A 289 3.10 -19.23 9.57
CA ASN A 289 2.73 -18.49 10.77
C ASN A 289 2.89 -16.99 10.58
N THR A 290 3.95 -16.52 9.92
CA THR A 290 4.13 -15.09 9.64
C THR A 290 2.98 -14.58 8.77
N ASN A 291 2.74 -15.21 7.62
CA ASN A 291 1.64 -14.87 6.73
C ASN A 291 0.26 -15.12 7.37
N GLY A 292 0.10 -16.27 8.04
CA GLY A 292 -1.20 -16.70 8.59
C GLY A 292 -1.70 -15.85 9.75
N HIS A 293 -0.81 -15.15 10.44
CA HIS A 293 -1.18 -14.19 11.49
C HIS A 293 -1.14 -12.75 10.97
N SER A 294 -1.32 -12.53 9.67
CA SER A 294 -1.53 -11.18 9.16
C SER A 294 -2.76 -10.52 9.78
N ILE A 295 -2.65 -9.23 10.09
CA ILE A 295 -3.80 -8.45 10.55
C ILE A 295 -4.86 -8.38 9.43
N LEU A 296 -6.11 -8.68 9.78
CA LEU A 296 -7.29 -8.47 8.94
C LEU A 296 -8.08 -7.28 9.44
N LEU A 297 -8.16 -6.21 8.64
CA LEU A 297 -8.91 -5.02 8.97
C LEU A 297 -10.15 -4.88 8.09
N ARG A 298 -11.26 -4.42 8.71
CA ARG A 298 -12.45 -3.96 8.02
C ARG A 298 -12.65 -2.47 8.25
N VAL A 299 -12.60 -1.69 7.19
CA VAL A 299 -12.82 -0.25 7.22
C VAL A 299 -14.23 0.05 6.74
N ASP A 300 -15.05 0.64 7.60
CA ASP A 300 -16.40 1.09 7.29
C ASP A 300 -16.47 2.62 7.26
N TYR A 301 -17.16 3.17 6.25
CA TYR A 301 -17.49 4.60 6.17
C TYR A 301 -18.81 4.77 5.41
N GLY A 302 -19.81 5.35 6.08
CA GLY A 302 -21.19 5.34 5.57
C GLY A 302 -21.65 3.91 5.29
N ARG A 303 -22.00 3.65 4.03
CA ARG A 303 -22.43 2.36 3.48
C ARG A 303 -21.31 1.53 2.85
N THR A 304 -20.09 2.07 2.83
CA THR A 304 -18.94 1.38 2.23
C THR A 304 -18.20 0.50 3.22
N ARG A 305 -17.69 -0.61 2.69
CA ARG A 305 -16.85 -1.52 3.46
C ARG A 305 -15.65 -2.01 2.65
N THR A 306 -14.45 -1.88 3.22
CA THR A 306 -13.19 -2.36 2.62
C THR A 306 -12.50 -3.37 3.54
N LEU A 307 -12.05 -4.50 3.01
CA LEU A 307 -11.17 -5.43 3.72
C LEU A 307 -9.70 -5.30 3.28
N LEU A 308 -8.81 -5.23 4.26
CA LEU A 308 -7.36 -5.27 4.10
C LEU A 308 -6.83 -6.54 4.78
N THR A 309 -6.35 -7.49 3.98
CA THR A 309 -6.18 -8.88 4.43
C THR A 309 -4.73 -9.30 4.71
N GLY A 310 -3.75 -8.44 4.40
CA GLY A 310 -2.34 -8.81 4.33
C GLY A 310 -2.14 -10.14 3.59
N ASP A 311 -1.37 -11.03 4.21
CA ASP A 311 -0.89 -12.28 3.62
C ASP A 311 -1.56 -13.54 4.14
N LEU A 312 -2.75 -13.39 4.74
CA LEU A 312 -3.53 -14.52 5.26
C LEU A 312 -3.51 -15.70 4.27
N ASN A 313 -2.98 -16.83 4.71
CA ASN A 313 -2.94 -18.07 3.93
C ASN A 313 -4.20 -18.91 4.16
N LYS A 314 -4.36 -19.98 3.37
CA LYS A 314 -5.52 -20.87 3.43
C LYS A 314 -5.82 -21.39 4.84
N GLY A 315 -4.81 -21.75 5.62
CA GLY A 315 -4.99 -22.28 6.97
C GLY A 315 -5.61 -21.24 7.91
N ALA A 316 -5.03 -20.05 7.94
CA ALA A 316 -5.56 -18.93 8.72
C ALA A 316 -6.96 -18.52 8.29
N GLN A 317 -7.23 -18.46 6.99
CA GLN A 317 -8.55 -18.15 6.46
C GLN A 317 -9.62 -19.16 6.89
N GLN A 318 -9.27 -20.44 6.99
CA GLN A 318 -10.17 -21.47 7.51
C GLN A 318 -10.45 -21.28 9.00
N ASP A 319 -9.44 -20.90 9.77
CA ASP A 319 -9.59 -20.62 11.20
C ASP A 319 -10.47 -19.38 11.43
N ILE A 320 -10.29 -18.32 10.64
CA ILE A 320 -11.15 -17.13 10.66
C ILE A 320 -12.60 -17.49 10.30
N LEU A 321 -12.83 -18.28 9.24
CA LEU A 321 -14.19 -18.72 8.88
C LEU A 321 -14.85 -19.53 10.01
N HIS A 322 -14.09 -20.34 10.73
CA HIS A 322 -14.59 -21.11 11.85
C HIS A 322 -14.92 -20.18 13.04
N ALA A 323 -13.99 -19.32 13.44
CA ALA A 323 -14.19 -18.36 14.53
C ALA A 323 -15.40 -17.44 14.25
N MET A 324 -15.60 -17.07 12.99
CA MET A 324 -16.68 -16.19 12.55
C MET A 324 -17.92 -16.92 12.02
N ALA A 325 -18.10 -18.21 12.30
CA ALA A 325 -19.20 -19.01 11.74
C ALA A 325 -20.60 -18.39 12.03
N GLY A 326 -20.76 -17.70 13.16
CA GLY A 326 -21.98 -16.97 13.53
C GLY A 326 -22.09 -15.54 12.99
N SER A 327 -21.05 -15.03 12.32
CA SER A 327 -20.90 -13.62 11.95
C SER A 327 -20.24 -13.43 10.57
N LEU A 328 -20.34 -14.41 9.66
CA LEU A 328 -19.69 -14.36 8.34
C LEU A 328 -20.01 -13.11 7.49
N LEU A 329 -21.11 -12.41 7.76
CA LEU A 329 -21.45 -11.12 7.12
C LEU A 329 -20.41 -10.02 7.40
N GLU A 330 -19.63 -10.16 8.46
CA GLU A 330 -18.51 -9.29 8.79
C GLU A 330 -17.42 -9.30 7.70
N LEU A 331 -17.29 -10.41 6.95
CA LEU A 331 -16.30 -10.57 5.89
C LEU A 331 -16.78 -10.02 4.54
N GLN A 332 -18.08 -9.83 4.34
CA GLN A 332 -18.57 -9.24 3.08
C GLN A 332 -18.06 -7.81 2.94
N CYS A 333 -17.61 -7.39 1.75
CA CYS A 333 -17.07 -6.04 1.54
C CYS A 333 -17.25 -5.52 0.12
N ASP A 334 -17.24 -4.21 -0.11
CA ASP A 334 -17.25 -3.63 -1.46
C ASP A 334 -15.89 -3.78 -2.14
N VAL A 335 -14.82 -3.60 -1.38
CA VAL A 335 -13.44 -3.69 -1.85
C VAL A 335 -12.67 -4.65 -0.97
N ALA A 336 -11.94 -5.58 -1.59
CA ALA A 336 -11.00 -6.45 -0.89
C ALA A 336 -9.59 -6.24 -1.44
N LYS A 337 -8.63 -6.01 -0.55
CA LYS A 337 -7.23 -6.33 -0.86
C LYS A 337 -7.11 -7.85 -0.96
N ALA A 338 -6.55 -8.35 -2.06
CA ALA A 338 -6.31 -9.78 -2.23
C ALA A 338 -5.25 -10.25 -1.24
N CYS A 339 -5.46 -11.45 -0.69
CA CYS A 339 -4.54 -12.09 0.23
C CYS A 339 -3.23 -12.47 -0.46
N HIS A 340 -2.11 -12.30 0.25
CA HIS A 340 -0.80 -12.86 -0.10
C HIS A 340 -0.40 -12.55 -1.54
N HIS A 341 -0.54 -11.29 -1.92
CA HIS A 341 -0.28 -10.74 -3.25
C HIS A 341 -1.00 -11.42 -4.43
N GLY A 342 -2.01 -12.24 -4.16
CA GLY A 342 -2.64 -13.10 -5.18
C GLY A 342 -2.03 -14.50 -5.31
N SER A 343 -1.48 -15.03 -4.22
CA SER A 343 -0.99 -16.41 -4.09
C SER A 343 -2.12 -17.45 -4.20
N ALA A 344 -1.79 -18.62 -4.74
CA ALA A 344 -2.72 -19.76 -4.81
C ALA A 344 -3.03 -20.38 -3.45
N ASP A 345 -2.30 -20.02 -2.39
CA ASP A 345 -2.52 -20.51 -1.03
C ASP A 345 -3.68 -19.77 -0.33
N VAL A 346 -4.87 -19.92 -0.91
CA VAL A 346 -6.11 -19.26 -0.48
C VAL A 346 -7.24 -20.29 -0.37
N SER A 347 -8.19 -20.02 0.53
CA SER A 347 -9.45 -20.73 0.69
C SER A 347 -10.50 -20.14 -0.24
N LEU A 348 -11.06 -20.98 -1.12
CA LEU A 348 -12.19 -20.59 -1.96
C LEU A 348 -13.40 -20.13 -1.13
N ALA A 349 -13.66 -20.79 0.00
CA ALA A 349 -14.76 -20.42 0.89
C ALA A 349 -14.57 -19.01 1.49
N PHE A 350 -13.32 -18.61 1.74
CA PHE A 350 -13.00 -17.27 2.24
C PHE A 350 -13.22 -16.21 1.16
N LEU A 351 -12.77 -16.48 -0.08
CA LEU A 351 -13.06 -15.60 -1.23
C LEU A 351 -14.57 -15.44 -1.48
N GLN A 352 -15.34 -16.52 -1.31
CA GLN A 352 -16.81 -16.49 -1.41
C GLN A 352 -17.46 -15.72 -0.27
N ALA A 353 -16.93 -15.81 0.96
CA ALA A 353 -17.43 -15.06 2.10
C ALA A 353 -17.21 -13.54 1.92
N MET A 354 -16.08 -13.14 1.31
CA MET A 354 -15.80 -11.73 1.05
C MET A 354 -16.70 -11.10 -0.01
N ALA A 355 -16.99 -11.86 -1.08
CA ALA A 355 -17.83 -11.44 -2.20
C ALA A 355 -17.66 -9.95 -2.62
N PRO A 356 -16.44 -9.50 -2.97
CA PRO A 356 -16.17 -8.10 -3.26
C PRO A 356 -16.70 -7.63 -4.61
N SER A 357 -17.07 -6.34 -4.70
CA SER A 357 -17.34 -5.68 -5.99
C SER A 357 -16.04 -5.37 -6.74
N ALA A 358 -14.96 -5.09 -6.01
CA ALA A 358 -13.62 -4.92 -6.55
C ALA A 358 -12.56 -5.64 -5.69
N THR A 359 -11.72 -6.44 -6.32
CA THR A 359 -10.53 -7.02 -5.70
C THR A 359 -9.29 -6.30 -6.20
N ILE A 360 -8.46 -5.81 -5.29
CA ILE A 360 -7.19 -5.14 -5.60
C ILE A 360 -6.06 -6.09 -5.23
N ILE A 361 -5.21 -6.45 -6.18
CA ILE A 361 -4.06 -7.32 -5.96
C ILE A 361 -2.82 -6.43 -5.91
N SER A 362 -2.21 -6.28 -4.72
CA SER A 362 -0.85 -5.72 -4.65
C SER A 362 0.10 -6.83 -5.02
N SER A 363 0.82 -6.66 -6.11
CA SER A 363 1.76 -7.62 -6.67
C SER A 363 2.85 -6.88 -7.43
N GLY A 364 3.96 -7.56 -7.72
CA GLY A 364 5.04 -7.03 -8.53
C GLY A 364 6.04 -8.09 -8.98
N ASP A 365 7.07 -7.65 -9.72
CA ASP A 365 8.05 -8.55 -10.34
C ASP A 365 9.09 -9.05 -9.33
N ALA A 366 8.87 -10.24 -8.76
CA ALA A 366 9.91 -11.00 -8.09
C ALA A 366 10.07 -12.38 -8.76
N GLU A 367 11.19 -12.59 -9.46
CA GLU A 367 11.48 -13.89 -10.10
C GLU A 367 11.46 -15.01 -9.04
N GLY A 368 10.54 -15.98 -9.21
CA GLY A 368 10.37 -17.11 -8.28
C GLY A 368 9.15 -16.99 -7.34
N HIS A 369 8.55 -15.81 -7.24
CA HIS A 369 7.34 -15.54 -6.46
C HIS A 369 6.23 -14.92 -7.35
N ASP A 370 6.06 -15.43 -8.58
CA ASP A 370 5.19 -14.80 -9.57
C ASP A 370 3.72 -14.73 -9.11
N HIS A 371 3.30 -13.54 -8.71
CA HIS A 371 1.96 -13.19 -8.30
C HIS A 371 1.48 -11.98 -9.11
N PRO A 372 0.18 -11.88 -9.43
CA PRO A 372 -0.89 -12.79 -9.04
C PRO A 372 -0.87 -14.09 -9.84
N ARG A 373 -1.26 -15.20 -9.20
CA ARG A 373 -1.47 -16.46 -9.92
C ARG A 373 -2.73 -16.35 -10.80
N PRO A 374 -2.73 -16.85 -12.05
CA PRO A 374 -3.91 -16.79 -12.93
C PRO A 374 -5.18 -17.39 -12.31
N ALA A 375 -5.02 -18.44 -11.50
CA ALA A 375 -6.11 -19.06 -10.77
C ALA A 375 -6.78 -18.10 -9.78
N ILE A 376 -6.02 -17.18 -9.17
CA ILE A 376 -6.55 -16.19 -8.22
C ILE A 376 -7.24 -15.05 -8.95
N VAL A 377 -6.69 -14.57 -10.06
CA VAL A 377 -7.37 -13.60 -10.90
C VAL A 377 -8.74 -14.14 -11.34
N ALA A 378 -8.79 -15.40 -11.78
CA ALA A 378 -10.04 -16.06 -12.16
C ALA A 378 -10.97 -16.29 -10.96
N ALA A 379 -10.46 -16.74 -9.82
CA ALA A 379 -11.26 -16.98 -8.61
C ALA A 379 -11.88 -15.68 -8.09
N SER A 380 -11.11 -14.59 -8.00
CA SER A 380 -11.62 -13.27 -7.57
C SER A 380 -12.77 -12.78 -8.47
N GLY A 381 -12.64 -12.95 -9.79
CA GLY A 381 -13.73 -12.63 -10.72
C GLY A 381 -14.95 -13.55 -10.58
N ALA A 382 -14.76 -14.82 -10.21
CA ALA A 382 -15.83 -15.81 -10.08
C ALA A 382 -16.55 -15.79 -8.72
N THR A 383 -15.87 -15.36 -7.65
CA THR A 383 -16.44 -15.29 -6.29
C THR A 383 -16.83 -13.88 -5.87
N GLY A 384 -16.46 -12.86 -6.65
CA GLY A 384 -16.88 -11.49 -6.41
C GLY A 384 -18.39 -11.28 -6.54
N HIS A 385 -18.85 -10.11 -6.13
CA HIS A 385 -20.27 -9.77 -6.14
C HIS A 385 -20.81 -9.69 -7.57
N LEU A 386 -21.65 -10.66 -7.94
CA LEU A 386 -22.34 -10.64 -9.23
C LEU A 386 -23.39 -9.53 -9.26
N THR A 387 -23.20 -8.58 -10.17
CA THR A 387 -24.20 -7.55 -10.47
C THR A 387 -24.79 -7.80 -11.85
N VAL A 388 -26.11 -7.71 -11.99
CA VAL A 388 -26.80 -7.81 -13.30
C VAL A 388 -27.54 -6.51 -13.56
N VAL A 389 -27.20 -5.84 -14.67
CA VAL A 389 -27.83 -4.58 -15.07
C VAL A 389 -28.37 -4.75 -16.48
N LYS A 390 -29.68 -4.56 -16.68
CA LYS A 390 -30.35 -4.69 -17.99
C LYS A 390 -30.05 -6.02 -18.71
N ASP A 391 -30.08 -7.12 -17.95
CA ASP A 391 -29.77 -8.49 -18.44
C ASP A 391 -28.31 -8.69 -18.88
N GLU A 392 -27.41 -7.78 -18.53
CA GLU A 392 -25.96 -7.91 -18.75
C GLU A 392 -25.23 -8.14 -17.42
N ILE A 393 -24.29 -9.09 -17.42
CA ILE A 393 -23.42 -9.34 -16.27
C ILE A 393 -22.41 -8.21 -16.17
N VAL A 394 -22.42 -7.50 -15.05
CA VAL A 394 -21.34 -6.60 -14.65
C VAL A 394 -20.39 -7.43 -13.79
N THR A 395 -19.25 -7.79 -14.38
CA THR A 395 -18.24 -8.61 -13.70
C THR A 395 -17.61 -7.86 -12.54
N PRO A 396 -17.30 -8.53 -11.42
CA PRO A 396 -16.44 -7.97 -10.38
C PRO A 396 -15.15 -7.42 -10.98
N LEU A 397 -14.69 -6.29 -10.46
CA LEU A 397 -13.46 -5.65 -10.92
C LEU A 397 -12.26 -6.35 -10.28
N VAL A 398 -11.23 -6.64 -11.07
CA VAL A 398 -9.95 -7.15 -10.55
C VAL A 398 -8.85 -6.20 -11.02
N TYR A 399 -8.22 -5.52 -10.07
CA TYR A 399 -7.09 -4.64 -10.29
C TYR A 399 -5.80 -5.30 -9.83
N SER A 400 -4.69 -4.96 -10.46
CA SER A 400 -3.34 -5.31 -9.99
C SER A 400 -2.47 -4.07 -10.05
N THR A 401 -1.70 -3.82 -8.99
CA THR A 401 -0.73 -2.72 -8.94
C THR A 401 0.33 -2.91 -10.04
N GLU A 402 0.83 -4.12 -10.23
CA GLU A 402 1.77 -4.47 -11.29
C GLU A 402 1.23 -4.18 -12.70
N LEU A 403 -0.04 -4.52 -12.97
CA LEU A 403 -0.67 -4.22 -14.27
C LEU A 403 -0.95 -2.73 -14.47
N ALA A 404 -1.04 -1.96 -13.38
CA ALA A 404 -1.17 -0.51 -13.42
C ALA A 404 0.19 0.20 -13.55
N ARG A 405 1.30 -0.51 -13.35
CA ARG A 405 2.67 -0.01 -13.50
C ARG A 405 2.98 0.29 -14.96
N SER A 406 3.85 1.27 -15.17
CA SER A 406 4.37 1.64 -16.49
C SER A 406 5.88 1.85 -16.44
N TYR A 407 6.48 2.02 -17.62
CA TYR A 407 7.90 2.31 -17.79
C TYR A 407 8.05 3.65 -18.47
N ALA A 408 8.86 4.54 -17.87
CA ALA A 408 9.28 5.76 -18.54
C ALA A 408 10.28 5.39 -19.63
N VAL A 409 9.90 5.61 -20.88
CA VAL A 409 10.73 5.26 -22.04
C VAL A 409 11.13 6.52 -22.79
N GLY A 410 12.43 6.82 -22.74
CA GLY A 410 13.07 7.90 -23.49
C GLY A 410 13.77 7.40 -24.75
N LYS A 411 14.26 8.34 -25.56
CA LYS A 411 15.18 8.04 -26.67
C LYS A 411 16.59 8.45 -26.26
N LEU A 412 17.57 7.71 -26.75
CA LEU A 412 18.97 8.10 -26.59
C LEU A 412 19.23 9.40 -27.36
N ASP A 413 19.74 10.41 -26.66
CA ASP A 413 20.03 11.74 -27.22
C ASP A 413 21.53 12.02 -27.37
N ARG A 414 22.33 11.65 -26.36
CA ARG A 414 23.79 11.81 -26.32
C ARG A 414 24.43 10.69 -25.49
N ILE A 415 25.62 10.25 -25.90
CA ILE A 415 26.51 9.40 -25.08
C ILE A 415 27.74 10.21 -24.73
N GLU A 416 28.07 10.30 -23.45
CA GLU A 416 29.27 10.99 -22.96
C GLU A 416 30.23 10.00 -22.33
N VAL A 417 31.51 10.12 -22.67
CA VAL A 417 32.59 9.30 -22.11
C VAL A 417 33.54 10.26 -21.39
N PRO A 418 33.87 10.04 -20.10
CA PRO A 418 34.81 10.90 -19.39
C PRO A 418 36.15 11.03 -20.14
N GLY A 419 36.54 12.26 -20.46
CA GLY A 419 37.77 12.56 -21.22
C GLY A 419 37.69 12.29 -22.73
N GLY A 420 36.51 11.91 -23.26
CA GLY A 420 36.27 11.69 -24.68
C GLY A 420 35.33 12.73 -25.30
N ALA A 421 35.21 12.71 -26.63
CA ALA A 421 34.18 13.47 -27.33
C ALA A 421 32.80 12.82 -27.12
N ALA A 422 31.77 13.65 -26.94
CA ALA A 422 30.40 13.17 -26.91
C ALA A 422 29.97 12.59 -28.27
N VAL A 423 29.14 11.55 -28.24
CA VAL A 423 28.53 10.96 -29.43
C VAL A 423 27.06 11.41 -29.48
N GLU A 424 26.74 12.23 -30.47
CA GLU A 424 25.42 12.87 -30.65
C GLU A 424 25.11 13.01 -32.16
N GLY A 425 23.89 13.45 -32.50
CA GLY A 425 23.49 13.71 -33.89
C GLY A 425 23.70 12.53 -34.85
N ASP A 426 24.35 12.79 -35.99
CA ASP A 426 24.61 11.77 -37.02
C ASP A 426 25.58 10.66 -36.57
N ASP A 427 26.50 10.98 -35.66
CA ASP A 427 27.44 9.98 -35.12
C ASP A 427 26.73 9.02 -34.17
N LEU A 428 25.77 9.53 -33.39
CA LEU A 428 24.85 8.68 -32.65
C LEU A 428 24.02 7.81 -33.59
N ALA A 429 23.59 8.34 -34.73
CA ALA A 429 22.84 7.57 -35.71
C ALA A 429 23.65 6.39 -36.31
N ARG A 430 24.98 6.54 -36.41
CA ARG A 430 25.89 5.50 -36.92
C ARG A 430 26.35 4.51 -35.84
N THR A 431 26.26 4.91 -34.57
CA THR A 431 26.68 4.15 -33.40
C THR A 431 25.88 2.86 -33.22
N THR A 432 26.58 1.80 -32.81
CA THR A 432 25.99 0.48 -32.51
C THR A 432 26.20 0.18 -31.04
N LEU A 433 25.10 0.00 -30.31
CA LEU A 433 25.10 -0.41 -28.91
C LEU A 433 25.24 -1.93 -28.88
N HIS A 434 26.27 -2.43 -28.20
CA HIS A 434 26.44 -3.85 -27.92
C HIS A 434 26.04 -4.12 -26.48
N TYR A 435 25.17 -5.10 -26.25
CA TYR A 435 24.63 -5.39 -24.93
C TYR A 435 24.59 -6.88 -24.66
N ARG A 436 24.36 -7.24 -23.41
CA ARG A 436 24.09 -8.61 -22.98
C ARG A 436 22.74 -8.65 -22.30
N THR A 437 21.91 -9.62 -22.66
CA THR A 437 20.64 -9.89 -22.00
C THR A 437 20.64 -11.32 -21.48
N THR A 438 20.24 -11.48 -20.23
CA THR A 438 19.87 -12.79 -19.68
C THR A 438 18.36 -12.84 -19.76
N LYS A 439 17.80 -13.72 -20.61
CA LYS A 439 16.35 -13.95 -20.58
C LYS A 439 16.02 -14.81 -19.37
N ALA A 440 14.82 -14.68 -18.84
CA ALA A 440 14.31 -15.60 -17.84
C ALA A 440 14.53 -17.07 -18.29
N GLY A 441 15.16 -17.87 -17.45
CA GLY A 441 15.54 -19.25 -17.74
C GLY A 441 16.85 -19.47 -18.51
N ASP A 442 17.55 -18.41 -18.95
CA ASP A 442 18.89 -18.56 -19.55
C ASP A 442 19.97 -18.64 -18.46
N LEU A 443 20.79 -19.70 -18.46
CA LEU A 443 21.93 -19.86 -17.54
C LEU A 443 23.08 -18.89 -17.82
N ARG A 444 23.10 -18.26 -19.01
CA ARG A 444 24.17 -17.35 -19.44
C ARG A 444 23.61 -16.20 -20.27
N PRO A 445 24.13 -14.98 -20.08
CA PRO A 445 23.74 -13.84 -20.90
C PRO A 445 24.10 -14.05 -22.37
N LYS A 446 23.17 -13.72 -23.26
CA LYS A 446 23.36 -13.70 -24.72
C LYS A 446 23.83 -12.31 -25.16
N LYS A 447 24.79 -12.26 -26.09
CA LYS A 447 25.25 -11.01 -26.70
C LYS A 447 24.24 -10.56 -27.76
N GLY A 448 23.94 -9.28 -27.79
CA GLY A 448 23.13 -8.62 -28.80
C GLY A 448 23.73 -7.29 -29.24
N SER A 449 23.21 -6.74 -30.32
CA SER A 449 23.50 -5.37 -30.73
C SER A 449 22.29 -4.70 -31.34
N ARG A 450 22.23 -3.37 -31.27
CA ARG A 450 21.20 -2.53 -31.90
C ARG A 450 21.82 -1.18 -32.28
N LYS A 451 21.32 -0.53 -33.32
CA LYS A 451 21.70 0.86 -33.61
C LYS A 451 21.25 1.78 -32.48
N ALA A 452 22.10 2.73 -32.11
CA ALA A 452 21.77 3.78 -31.14
C ALA A 452 20.59 4.63 -31.64
N ARG A 453 20.50 4.87 -32.97
CA ARG A 453 19.32 5.48 -33.59
C ARG A 453 18.06 4.68 -33.30
N GLY A 454 17.10 5.30 -32.61
CA GLY A 454 15.82 4.68 -32.28
C GLY A 454 15.92 3.61 -31.19
N ALA A 455 17.07 3.48 -30.52
CA ALA A 455 17.14 2.76 -29.26
C ALA A 455 16.35 3.52 -28.20
N TYR A 456 15.47 2.80 -27.53
CA TYR A 456 14.77 3.29 -26.36
C TYR A 456 15.62 3.07 -25.11
N VAL A 457 15.57 4.04 -24.21
CA VAL A 457 16.17 3.96 -22.88
C VAL A 457 15.00 3.90 -21.90
N VAL A 458 14.93 2.83 -21.11
CA VAL A 458 14.05 2.80 -19.96
C VAL A 458 14.71 3.68 -18.90
N SER A 459 14.15 4.86 -18.66
CA SER A 459 14.72 5.86 -17.74
C SER A 459 14.22 5.69 -16.31
N GLY A 460 13.20 4.85 -16.09
CA GLY A 460 12.69 4.52 -14.77
C GLY A 460 11.36 3.76 -14.82
N LEU A 461 10.94 3.25 -13.66
CA LEU A 461 9.60 2.73 -13.44
C LEU A 461 8.67 3.86 -13.00
N VAL A 462 7.46 3.85 -13.56
CA VAL A 462 6.34 4.63 -13.03
C VAL A 462 5.46 3.69 -12.23
N TYR A 463 5.28 4.03 -10.95
CA TYR A 463 4.56 3.23 -9.99
C TYR A 463 3.16 2.87 -10.46
N GLY A 464 2.83 1.59 -10.37
CA GLY A 464 1.44 1.21 -10.34
C GLY A 464 0.76 1.81 -9.12
N LEU A 465 -0.44 2.35 -9.32
CA LEU A 465 -1.25 2.88 -8.23
C LEU A 465 -2.71 2.60 -8.54
N VAL A 466 -3.37 1.91 -7.63
CA VAL A 466 -4.82 1.74 -7.67
C VAL A 466 -5.42 2.62 -6.59
N ASN A 467 -6.19 3.63 -7.02
CA ASN A 467 -6.88 4.55 -6.12
C ASN A 467 -8.28 4.03 -5.89
N VAL A 468 -8.69 3.88 -4.64
CA VAL A 468 -10.09 3.66 -4.27
C VAL A 468 -10.55 4.85 -3.41
N ARG A 469 -11.64 5.51 -3.79
CA ARG A 469 -12.16 6.69 -3.10
C ARG A 469 -13.65 6.62 -2.89
N THR A 470 -14.14 7.17 -1.78
CA THR A 470 -15.57 7.17 -1.49
C THR A 470 -16.04 8.31 -0.59
N ASP A 471 -17.28 8.74 -0.82
CA ASP A 471 -18.07 9.64 0.02
C ASP A 471 -18.93 8.90 1.05
N GLY A 472 -18.81 7.57 1.13
CA GLY A 472 -19.61 6.70 2.00
C GLY A 472 -20.83 6.10 1.29
N GLU A 473 -21.16 6.53 0.08
CA GLU A 473 -22.33 6.04 -0.68
C GLU A 473 -21.92 5.44 -2.03
N THR A 474 -20.91 6.03 -2.67
CA THR A 474 -20.38 5.61 -3.96
C THR A 474 -18.89 5.37 -3.86
N LEU A 475 -18.41 4.29 -4.47
CA LEU A 475 -16.98 4.04 -4.62
C LEU A 475 -16.51 4.38 -6.03
N LEU A 476 -15.27 4.84 -6.11
CA LEU A 476 -14.51 5.06 -7.33
C LEU A 476 -13.22 4.25 -7.25
N ALA A 477 -12.95 3.43 -8.26
CA ALA A 477 -11.65 2.79 -8.47
C ALA A 477 -10.98 3.39 -9.72
N ALA A 478 -9.71 3.79 -9.61
CA ALA A 478 -8.99 4.44 -10.68
C ALA A 478 -7.50 4.04 -10.80
N THR A 479 -7.05 3.92 -12.05
CA THR A 479 -5.64 3.76 -12.42
C THR A 479 -5.26 4.80 -13.48
N LEU A 480 -3.99 5.20 -13.51
CA LEU A 480 -3.51 6.22 -14.45
C LEU A 480 -3.26 5.60 -15.83
N ASP A 481 -3.77 6.23 -16.88
CA ASP A 481 -3.35 6.01 -18.27
C ASP A 481 -2.24 7.02 -18.62
N GLU A 482 -1.01 6.52 -18.61
CA GLU A 482 0.19 7.32 -18.85
C GLU A 482 0.26 7.93 -20.25
N LYS A 483 -0.41 7.34 -21.25
CA LYS A 483 -0.32 7.82 -22.63
C LYS A 483 -0.86 9.24 -22.77
N ASN A 484 -1.93 9.55 -22.03
CA ASN A 484 -2.63 10.83 -22.10
C ASN A 484 -2.67 11.57 -20.76
N ALA A 485 -2.03 11.03 -19.72
CA ALA A 485 -2.12 11.49 -18.32
C ALA A 485 -3.57 11.58 -17.79
N GLU A 486 -4.46 10.72 -18.31
CA GLU A 486 -5.87 10.63 -17.93
C GLU A 486 -6.07 9.44 -16.98
N TRP A 487 -7.21 9.39 -16.28
CA TRP A 487 -7.52 8.29 -15.36
C TRP A 487 -8.55 7.33 -15.95
N SER A 488 -8.24 6.04 -15.91
CA SER A 488 -9.23 4.99 -16.15
C SER A 488 -10.07 4.82 -14.89
N VAL A 489 -11.32 5.27 -14.95
CA VAL A 489 -12.23 5.31 -13.79
C VAL A 489 -13.35 4.28 -13.92
N ARG A 490 -13.66 3.62 -12.81
CA ARG A 490 -14.89 2.87 -12.59
C ARG A 490 -15.57 3.35 -11.32
N THR A 491 -16.88 3.49 -11.35
CA THR A 491 -17.69 3.87 -10.19
C THR A 491 -18.76 2.82 -9.96
N PHE A 492 -19.08 2.55 -8.70
CA PHE A 492 -20.08 1.58 -8.30
C PHE A 492 -20.69 1.97 -6.94
N PRO A 493 -21.96 1.65 -6.68
CA PRO A 493 -22.62 1.98 -5.42
C PRO A 493 -22.10 1.10 -4.27
N ALA A 494 -22.11 1.66 -3.07
CA ALA A 494 -21.86 0.93 -1.83
C ALA A 494 -23.00 -0.04 -1.50
N ARG A 495 -22.69 -1.18 -0.86
CA ARG A 495 -23.66 -2.27 -0.67
C ARG A 495 -24.21 -2.43 0.73
N PHE A 496 -23.59 -1.85 1.76
CA PHE A 496 -23.92 -2.13 3.17
C PHE A 496 -24.88 -1.10 3.74
#